data_AF-A0A965IEA1-F1
#
_entry.id   AF-A0A965IEA1-F1
#
_cell.length_a   1.000
_cell.length_b   1.000
_cell.length_c   1.000
_cell.angle_alpha   90.00
_cell.angle_beta   90.00
_cell.angle_gamma   90.00
#
_symmetry.space_group_name_H-M   'P 1'
#
loop_
_entity.id
_entity.type
_entity.pdbx_description
1 polymer ?
#
loop_
_entity_poly.entity_id
_entity_poly.type
_entity_poly.pdbx_seq_one_letter_code
_entity_poly.pdbx_strand_id
1 'polypeptide(L)' 'MNDPVNHPAHYTQGKIECIDAIRAALTPEEFRGFCKGNALKYIWREQHKGGAESLLKAQWYLDRLLVSQIS' A
#
# COMPACT_ATOMS: atom_id res chain seq x y z
N MET A 1 24.16 -0.26 20.49
CA MET A 1 22.97 0.61 20.38
C MET A 1 22.03 -0.04 19.39
N ASN A 2 20.97 -0.69 19.86
CA ASN A 2 19.88 -1.14 19.00
C ASN A 2 18.92 0.03 18.85
N ASP A 3 18.66 0.44 17.61
CA ASP A 3 17.64 1.42 17.24
C ASP A 3 16.39 0.64 16.76
N PRO A 4 15.44 0.35 17.66
CA PRO A 4 14.20 -0.35 17.31
C PRO A 4 13.21 0.52 16.53
N VAL A 5 13.53 1.81 16.29
CA VAL A 5 12.67 2.74 15.54
C VAL A 5 12.92 2.61 14.04
N ASN A 6 14.17 2.38 13.62
CA ASN A 6 14.53 2.16 12.22
C ASN A 6 14.52 0.68 11.79
N HIS A 7 14.56 -0.28 12.74
CA HIS A 7 14.56 -1.72 12.45
C HIS A 7 13.71 -2.54 13.44
N PRO A 8 12.37 -2.46 13.40
CA PRO A 8 11.54 -3.43 14.11
C PRO A 8 11.62 -4.80 13.42
N ALA A 9 12.10 -5.82 14.13
CA ALA A 9 12.25 -7.21 13.67
C ALA A 9 10.93 -7.98 13.51
N HIS A 10 9.78 -7.33 13.64
CA HIS A 10 8.48 -7.99 13.66
C HIS A 10 7.45 -7.16 12.90
N TYR A 11 7.29 -7.46 11.60
CA TYR A 11 5.98 -7.39 10.97
C TYR A 11 5.52 -8.81 10.65
N THR A 12 5.00 -9.42 11.72
CA THR A 12 3.81 -10.27 11.74
C THR A 12 3.83 -11.61 11.01
N GLN A 13 4.18 -12.65 11.78
CA GLN A 13 3.39 -13.88 11.83
C GLN A 13 1.92 -13.53 12.12
N GLY A 14 1.02 -13.71 11.16
CA GLY A 14 -0.43 -13.51 11.37
C GLY A 14 -1.25 -13.59 10.07
N LYS A 15 -2.50 -14.04 10.17
CA LYS A 15 -3.46 -14.20 9.03
C LYS A 15 -3.99 -12.87 8.45
N ILE A 16 -3.47 -11.73 8.91
CA ILE A 16 -3.98 -10.40 8.55
C ILE A 16 -2.91 -9.70 7.71
N GLU A 17 -3.27 -9.34 6.49
CA GLU A 17 -2.39 -8.61 5.60
C GLU A 17 -2.16 -7.19 6.12
N CYS A 18 -0.94 -6.67 5.99
CA CYS A 18 -0.58 -5.32 6.44
C CYS A 18 -1.52 -4.22 5.90
N ILE A 19 -2.02 -4.41 4.67
CA ILE A 19 -2.97 -3.48 4.04
C ILE A 19 -4.33 -3.44 4.75
N ASP A 20 -4.76 -4.54 5.36
CA ASP A 20 -6.01 -4.58 6.12
C ASP A 20 -5.87 -3.84 7.45
N ALA A 21 -4.71 -3.96 8.10
CA ALA A 21 -4.39 -3.16 9.28
C ALA A 21 -4.35 -1.66 8.95
N ILE A 22 -3.72 -1.27 7.84
CA ILE A 22 -3.69 0.12 7.36
C ILE A 22 -5.11 0.62 7.08
N ARG A 23 -5.93 -0.16 6.39
CA ARG A 23 -7.32 0.20 6.09
C ARG A 23 -8.15 0.40 7.35
N ALA A 24 -7.98 -0.46 8.36
CA ALA A 24 -8.70 -0.34 9.63
C ALA A 24 -8.26 0.87 10.46
N ALA A 25 -7.03 1.35 10.27
CA ALA A 25 -6.46 2.48 11.01
C ALA A 25 -6.75 3.86 10.38
N LEU A 26 -7.23 3.91 9.14
CA LEU A 26 -7.45 5.15 8.38
C LEU A 26 -8.94 5.41 8.17
N THR A 27 -9.33 6.69 8.08
CA THR A 27 -10.64 7.07 7.54
C THR A 27 -10.78 6.65 6.07
N PRO A 28 -12.01 6.53 5.55
CA PRO A 28 -12.24 6.22 4.14
C PRO A 28 -11.50 7.18 3.18
N GLU A 29 -11.52 8.49 3.49
CA GLU A 29 -10.83 9.51 2.70
C GLU A 29 -9.30 9.34 2.73
N GLU A 30 -8.74 9.04 3.89
CA GLU A 30 -7.29 8.81 4.05
C GLU A 30 -6.85 7.53 3.34
N PHE A 31 -7.60 6.44 3.48
CA PHE A 31 -7.30 5.19 2.77
C PHE A 31 -7.38 5.38 1.26
N ARG A 32 -8.37 6.15 0.78
CA ARG A 32 -8.47 6.54 -0.62
C ARG A 32 -7.24 7.35 -1.06
N GLY A 33 -6.82 8.33 -0.27
CA GLY A 33 -5.61 9.11 -0.52
C GLY A 33 -4.36 8.24 -0.59
N PHE A 34 -4.22 7.30 0.35
CA PHE A 34 -3.14 6.32 0.42
C PHE A 34 -3.06 5.45 -0.84
N CYS A 35 -4.19 4.87 -1.27
CA CYS A 35 -4.23 4.07 -2.49
C CYS A 35 -3.88 4.89 -3.74
N LYS A 36 -4.44 6.09 -3.88
CA LYS A 36 -4.14 7.00 -5.00
C LYS A 36 -2.67 7.40 -5.06
N GLY A 37 -2.10 7.79 -3.92
CA GLY A 37 -0.69 8.17 -3.83
C GLY A 37 0.25 7.01 -4.18
N ASN A 38 -0.05 5.79 -3.70
CA ASN A 38 0.74 4.62 -4.05
C ASN A 38 0.61 4.25 -5.53
N ALA A 39 -0.59 4.27 -6.09
CA ALA A 39 -0.79 4.02 -7.52
C ALA A 39 0.01 5.02 -8.38
N LEU A 40 -0.07 6.32 -8.07
CA LEU A 40 0.69 7.36 -8.75
C LEU A 40 2.20 7.15 -8.63
N LYS A 41 2.70 6.84 -7.43
CA LYS A 41 4.10 6.52 -7.19
C LYS A 41 4.58 5.39 -8.11
N TYR A 42 3.81 4.32 -8.25
CA TYR A 42 4.19 3.19 -9.09
C TYR A 42 4.09 3.48 -10.58
N ILE A 43 3.07 4.24 -11.02
CA ILE A 43 2.99 4.74 -12.40
C ILE A 43 4.22 5.59 -12.73
N TRP A 44 4.58 6.55 -11.88
CA TRP A 44 5.78 7.37 -12.06
C TRP A 44 7.05 6.50 -12.13
N ARG A 45 7.14 5.48 -11.27
CA ARG A 45 8.32 4.63 -11.19
C ARG A 45 8.51 3.75 -12.42
N GLU A 46 7.45 3.41 -13.15
CA GLU A 46 7.45 2.46 -14.27
C GLU A 46 8.62 2.68 -15.24
N GLN A 47 8.76 3.91 -15.75
CA GLN A 47 9.78 4.28 -16.74
C GLN A 47 11.20 4.34 -16.18
N HIS A 48 11.35 4.47 -14.87
CA HIS A 48 12.65 4.62 -14.21
C HIS A 48 13.12 3.32 -13.53
N LYS A 49 12.19 2.49 -13.06
CA LYS A 49 12.45 1.24 -12.32
C LYS A 49 11.21 0.33 -12.26
N GLY A 50 11.43 -0.94 -12.58
CA GLY A 50 10.45 -2.01 -12.34
C GLY A 50 9.42 -2.22 -13.44
N GLY A 51 9.28 -1.30 -14.42
CA GLY A 51 8.44 -1.51 -15.61
C GLY A 51 7.08 -2.10 -15.30
N ALA A 52 6.74 -3.21 -15.94
CA ALA A 52 5.48 -3.92 -15.75
C ALA A 52 5.15 -4.27 -14.28
N GLU A 53 6.13 -4.59 -13.43
CA GLU A 53 5.89 -4.88 -12.02
C GLU A 53 5.35 -3.64 -11.28
N SER A 54 5.82 -2.45 -11.64
CA SER A 54 5.29 -1.21 -11.10
C SER A 54 3.84 -1.01 -11.55
N LEU A 55 3.50 -1.30 -12.81
CA LEU A 55 2.10 -1.21 -13.28
C LEU A 55 1.18 -2.20 -12.56
N LEU A 56 1.61 -3.44 -12.34
CA LEU A 56 0.85 -4.43 -11.57
C LEU A 56 0.63 -3.97 -10.12
N LYS A 57 1.64 -3.34 -9.50
CA LYS A 57 1.48 -2.73 -8.17
C LYS A 57 0.51 -1.56 -8.20
N ALA A 58 0.57 -0.70 -9.22
CA ALA A 58 -0.40 0.39 -9.36
C ALA A 58 -1.83 -0.15 -9.47
N GLN A 59 -2.06 -1.16 -10.32
CA GLN A 59 -3.34 -1.85 -10.44
C GLN A 59 -3.81 -2.41 -9.10
N TRP A 60 -2.94 -3.09 -8.35
CA TRP A 60 -3.27 -3.66 -7.04
C TRP A 60 -3.81 -2.63 -6.03
N TYR A 61 -3.31 -1.39 -6.06
CA TYR A 61 -3.83 -0.29 -5.22
C TYR A 61 -5.14 0.28 -5.77
N LEU A 62 -5.30 0.34 -7.09
CA LEU A 62 -6.53 0.78 -7.75
C LEU A 62 -7.68 -0.21 -7.51
N ASP A 63 -7.43 -1.52 -7.56
CA ASP A 63 -8.44 -2.55 -7.28
C ASP A 63 -8.98 -2.43 -5.86
N ARG A 64 -8.11 -2.18 -4.88
CA ARG A 64 -8.50 -1.94 -3.48
C ARG A 64 -9.31 -0.66 -3.32
N LEU A 65 -8.93 0.37 -4.06
CA LEU A 65 -9.71 1.59 -4.09
C LEU A 65 -11.11 1.32 -4.65
N LEU A 66 -11.24 0.59 -5.75
CA LEU A 66 -12.54 0.21 -6.32
C LEU A 66 -13.40 -0.61 -5.36
N VAL A 67 -12.82 -1.63 -4.71
CA VAL A 67 -13.54 -2.43 -3.70
C VAL A 67 -14.05 -1.56 -2.56
N SER A 68 -13.27 -0.57 -2.12
CA SER A 68 -13.68 0.35 -1.05
C SER A 68 -14.81 1.32 -1.43
N GLN A 69 -15.14 1.45 -2.72
CA GLN A 69 -16.21 2.34 -3.21
C GLN A 69 -17.55 1.61 -3.42
N ILE A 70 -17.55 0.27 -3.39
CA ILE A 70 -18.72 -0.57 -3.70
C ILE A 70 -19.32 -1.17 -2.40
N SER A 71 -18.69 -0.91 -1.24
CA SER A 71 -19.12 -1.41 0.08
C SER A 71 -19.88 -0.37 0.87
#